data_AF-A0A924QI17-F1
#
_entry.id   AF-A0A924QI17-F1
#
_cell.length_a   1.000
_cell.length_b   1.000
_cell.length_c   1.000
_cell.angle_alpha   90.00
_cell.angle_beta   90.00
_cell.angle_gamma   90.00
#
_symmetry.space_group_name_H-M   'P 1'
#
loop_
_entity.id
_entity.type
_entity.pdbx_description
1 polymer ?
#
loop_
_entity_poly.entity_id
_entity_poly.type
_entity_poly.pdbx_seq_one_letter_code
_entity_poly.pdbx_strand_id
1 'polypeptide(L)' 'MTIFRWIIGVIAALLALGAVASFVIYVAAGIDVWVERARHFRRWLSTAVLLWFNVEIWRSVVLVIINW' A
#
# COMPACT_ATOMS: atom_id res chain seq x y z
N MET A 1 14.62 -0.58 10.78
CA MET A 1 14.28 -0.24 9.38
C MET A 1 13.82 -1.45 8.57
N THR A 2 14.49 -2.62 8.65
CA THR A 2 14.08 -3.83 7.91
C THR A 2 12.67 -4.33 8.29
N ILE A 3 12.35 -4.41 9.59
CA ILE A 3 11.04 -4.90 10.06
C ILE A 3 9.90 -3.98 9.60
N PHE A 4 10.05 -2.66 9.76
CA PHE A 4 9.06 -1.67 9.32
C PHE A 4 8.81 -1.76 7.81
N ARG A 5 9.88 -1.91 7.02
CA ARG A 5 9.82 -2.12 5.58
C ARG A 5 9.04 -3.38 5.21
N TRP A 6 9.26 -4.48 5.93
CA TRP A 6 8.49 -5.71 5.76
C TRP A 6 7.00 -5.53 6.12
N ILE A 7 6.69 -4.84 7.21
CA ILE A 7 5.31 -4.58 7.65
C ILE A 7 4.54 -3.82 6.56
N ILE A 8 5.07 -2.69 6.07
CA ILE A 8 4.39 -1.95 5.00
C ILE A 8 4.32 -2.78 3.72
N GLY A 9 5.35 -3.59 3.43
CA GLY A 9 5.35 -4.45 2.25
C GLY A 9 4.23 -5.47 2.27
N VAL A 10 4.03 -6.12 3.41
CA VAL A 10 2.92 -7.04 3.61
C VAL A 10 1.57 -6.33 3.50
N ILE A 11 1.43 -5.15 4.13
CA ILE A 11 0.18 -4.36 4.04
C ILE A 11 -0.12 -3.97 2.59
N ALA A 12 0.88 -3.46 1.86
CA ALA A 12 0.73 -3.09 0.46
C ALA A 12 0.39 -4.31 -0.41
N ALA A 13 1.05 -5.45 -0.20
CA ALA A 13 0.74 -6.68 -0.92
C ALA A 13 -0.70 -7.16 -0.68
N LEU A 14 -1.17 -7.12 0.58
CA LEU A 14 -2.55 -7.48 0.93
C LEU A 14 -3.57 -6.53 0.30
N LEU A 15 -3.30 -5.23 0.30
CA LEU A 15 -4.16 -4.23 -0.35
C LEU A 15 -4.20 -4.41 -1.87
N ALA A 16 -3.07 -4.75 -2.49
CA ALA A 16 -3.00 -5.04 -3.92
C ALA A 16 -3.79 -6.30 -4.26
N LEU A 17 -3.64 -7.38 -3.49
CA LEU A 17 -4.41 -8.61 -3.63
C LEU A 17 -5.91 -8.35 -3.45
N GLY A 18 -6.31 -7.61 -2.41
CA GLY A 18 -7.70 -7.25 -2.18
C GLY A 18 -8.30 -6.42 -3.30
N ALA A 19 -7.54 -5.48 -3.87
CA ALA A 19 -7.95 -4.68 -5.03
C ALA A 19 -8.14 -5.56 -6.28
N VAL A 20 -7.18 -6.43 -6.59
CA VAL A 20 -7.23 -7.33 -7.76
C VAL A 20 -8.37 -8.34 -7.60
N ALA A 21 -8.49 -8.99 -6.45
CA ALA A 21 -9.56 -9.96 -6.19
C ALA A 21 -10.94 -9.30 -6.31
N SER A 22 -11.13 -8.11 -5.71
CA SER A 22 -12.40 -7.38 -5.82
C SER A 22 -12.70 -6.98 -7.27
N PHE A 23 -11.69 -6.57 -8.04
CA PHE A 23 -11.85 -6.25 -9.44
C PHE A 23 -12.23 -7.49 -10.29
N VAL A 24 -11.58 -8.62 -10.05
CA VAL A 24 -11.91 -9.89 -10.73
C VAL A 24 -13.34 -10.31 -10.41
N ILE A 25 -13.77 -10.21 -9.15
CA ILE A 25 -15.15 -10.52 -8.76
C ILE A 25 -16.14 -9.58 -9.44
N TYR A 26 -15.83 -8.28 -9.54
CA TYR A 26 -16.67 -7.36 -10.30
C TYR A 26 -16.82 -7.78 -11.76
N VAL A 27 -15.70 -8.11 -12.43
CA VAL A 27 -15.73 -8.53 -13.84
C VAL A 27 -16.52 -9.83 -14.02
N ALA A 28 -16.41 -10.77 -13.08
CA ALA A 28 -17.09 -12.06 -13.16
C ALA A 28 -18.58 -12.00 -12.79
N ALA A 29 -18.95 -11.20 -11.79
CA ALA A 29 -20.31 -11.17 -11.21
C ALA A 29 -21.13 -9.95 -11.63
N GLY A 30 -20.52 -8.90 -12.19
CA GLY A 30 -21.20 -7.66 -12.60
C GLY A 30 -21.79 -6.84 -11.45
N ILE A 31 -21.41 -7.13 -10.20
CA ILE A 31 -21.94 -6.46 -9.01
C ILE A 31 -21.10 -5.23 -8.68
N ASP A 32 -21.66 -4.03 -8.87
CA ASP A 32 -20.96 -2.74 -8.72
C ASP A 32 -20.27 -2.52 -7.36
N VAL A 33 -20.79 -3.13 -6.29
CA VAL A 33 -20.20 -3.08 -4.94
C VAL A 33 -18.72 -3.51 -4.93
N TRP A 34 -18.35 -4.47 -5.79
CA TRP A 34 -16.98 -4.97 -5.86
C TRP A 34 -16.03 -4.02 -6.57
N VAL A 35 -16.50 -3.21 -7.51
CA VAL A 35 -15.69 -2.15 -8.13
C VAL A 35 -15.41 -1.03 -7.13
N GLU A 36 -16.39 -0.69 -6.29
CA GLU A 36 -16.19 0.33 -5.25
C GLU A 36 -15.18 -0.14 -4.21
N ARG A 37 -15.26 -1.41 -3.79
CA ARG A 37 -14.24 -2.05 -2.93
C ARG A 37 -12.86 -2.08 -3.57
N ALA A 38 -12.75 -2.45 -4.85
CA ALA A 38 -11.48 -2.45 -5.57
C ALA A 38 -10.83 -1.05 -5.60
N ARG A 39 -11.63 0.00 -5.86
CA ARG A 39 -11.17 1.40 -5.81
C ARG A 39 -10.73 1.80 -4.42
N HIS A 40 -11.45 1.39 -3.37
CA HIS A 40 -11.09 1.69 -1.99
C HIS A 40 -9.75 1.05 -1.61
N PHE A 41 -9.55 -0.24 -1.92
CA PHE A 41 -8.27 -0.92 -1.70
C PHE A 41 -7.12 -0.27 -2.45
N ARG A 42 -7.34 0.16 -3.71
CA ARG A 42 -6.32 0.88 -4.49
C ARG A 42 -5.96 2.25 -3.90
N ARG A 43 -6.91 2.99 -3.32
CA ARG A 43 -6.61 4.24 -2.61
C ARG A 43 -5.72 3.97 -1.40
N TRP A 44 -6.09 3.00 -0.57
CA TRP A 44 -5.28 2.61 0.59
C TRP A 44 -3.90 2.09 0.20
N LEU A 45 -3.79 1.33 -0.89
CA LEU A 45 -2.50 0.91 -1.46
C LEU A 45 -1.63 2.13 -1.76
N SER A 46 -2.21 3.14 -2.41
CA SER A 46 -1.49 4.38 -2.75
C SER A 46 -1.02 5.10 -1.50
N THR A 47 -1.85 5.19 -0.46
CA THR A 47 -1.47 5.75 0.84
C THR A 47 -0.34 4.96 1.50
N ALA A 48 -0.39 3.62 1.49
CA ALA A 48 0.64 2.77 2.06
C ALA A 48 1.99 2.96 1.34
N VAL A 49 1.98 3.09 0.01
CA VAL A 49 3.17 3.36 -0.80
C VAL A 49 3.75 4.75 -0.51
N LEU A 50 2.90 5.78 -0.39
CA LEU A 50 3.36 7.13 -0.03
C LEU A 50 3.97 7.18 1.37
N LEU A 51 3.39 6.43 2.31
CA LEU A 51 3.90 6.33 3.67
C LEU A 51 5.25 5.61 3.69
N TRP A 52 5.40 4.53 2.93
CA TRP A 52 6.71 3.87 2.74
C TRP A 52 7.75 4.88 2.27
N PHE A 53 7.46 5.60 1.19
CA PHE A 53 8.39 6.54 0.57
C PHE A 53 8.81 7.65 1.55
N ASN A 54 7.85 8.19 2.30
CA ASN A 54 8.12 9.17 3.35
C ASN A 54 9.09 8.62 4.41
N VAL A 55 8.85 7.41 4.92
CA VAL A 55 9.72 6.85 5.97
C VAL A 55 11.14 6.61 5.47
N GLU A 56 11.31 6.14 4.22
CA GLU A 56 12.64 5.92 3.66
C GLU A 56 13.43 7.24 3.49
N ILE A 57 12.75 8.33 3.09
CA ILE A 57 13.36 9.67 3.01
C ILE A 57 13.74 10.16 4.41
N TRP A 58 12.80 10.15 5.36
CA TRP A 58 13.04 10.64 6.71
C TRP A 58 14.16 9.87 7.40
N ARG A 59 14.30 8.58 7.12
CA ARG A 59 15.45 7.80 7.56
C ARG A 59 16.77 8.39 7.06
N SER A 60 16.89 8.68 5.76
CA SER A 60 18.11 9.26 5.20
C SER A 60 18.41 10.62 5.83
N VAL A 61 17.40 11.45 6.02
CA VAL A 61 17.54 12.75 6.69
C VAL A 61 18.07 12.58 8.11
N VAL A 62 17.47 11.70 8.91
CA VAL A 62 17.90 11.44 10.29
C VAL A 62 19.32 10.88 10.33
N LEU A 63 19.68 9.97 9.41
CA LEU A 63 21.04 9.44 9.34
C LEU A 63 22.07 10.51 8.97
N VAL A 64 21.72 11.43 8.07
CA VAL A 64 22.58 12.58 7.72
C VAL A 64 22.76 13.51 8.92
N ILE A 65 21.69 13.80 9.68
CA ILE A 65 21.76 14.66 10.87
C ILE A 65 22.61 14.01 11.98
N ILE A 66 22.52 12.69 12.17
CA ILE A 66 23.27 11.98 13.22
C ILE A 66 24.76 11.83 12.88
N ASN A 67 25.07 11.60 11.59
CA ASN A 67 26.46 11.38 11.14
C ASN A 67 27.21 12.68 10.81
N TRP A 68 26.56 13.84 10.90
CA TRP A 68 27.20 15.14 10.70
C TRP A 68 27.64 15.73 12.05
#